data_AF-S9RE48-F1
#
_entry.id   AF-S9RE48-F1
#
_cell.length_a   1.000
_cell.length_b   1.000
_cell.length_c   1.000
_cell.angle_alpha   90.00
_cell.angle_beta   90.00
_cell.angle_gamma   90.00
#
_symmetry.space_group_name_H-M   'P 1'
#
loop_
_entity.id
_entity.type
_entity.pdbx_description
1 polymer ?
#
loop_
_entity_poly.entity_id
_entity_poly.type
_entity_poly.pdbx_seq_one_letter_code
_entity_poly.pdbx_strand_id
1 'polypeptide(L)'
;MPAINPDILFAVVFLVFLFGFPLFLVLYIKARRRATRLGKALEEEKQRGAKELEKVTHEETQKRQELEARYAPIIDKEAEVARLDAQARAHQGNIDELRASYATKHETLKRLEHQVAVYDERLAFAELGIYEPHFDFGDSEAFKAKIKEVRDKQKAMVSAKHATLCPTDWVVEGSRSKGQTMINRQTRLTMRAFNNECEAAIANTRWNNVVAMEKRILNAAKQINSANSSMNLTISENYVALKLDELHLTHEYREQLKLEKEERTELARAEREEKKLLAEAEAAEREERKYQALLDKARKEAGVDEGRVAELEAALAEAHAASERARAMAEMTKSGYVYIISNVGSFGEDVVKIGLTRRLDPDDRVKELGDASVPFGFDTHAMIYSEEAPALETALHREFADRRINASNMRKEFFRVDLDEVEDAVGRLAPSANFFKDREAQEWHETLARRREEADVLRRVVPEEVLPEAI
;
A
#
# COMPACT_ATOMS: atom_id res chain seq x y z
N MET A 1 88.77 81.19 107.21
CA MET A 1 88.91 80.58 108.56
C MET A 1 88.11 79.29 108.57
N PRO A 2 88.60 78.13 109.03
CA PRO A 2 89.93 77.80 109.58
C PRO A 2 90.88 77.24 108.51
N ALA A 3 92.19 77.44 108.69
CA ALA A 3 93.23 76.93 107.79
C ALA A 3 93.36 75.41 107.98
N ILE A 4 92.90 74.64 107.00
CA ILE A 4 93.07 73.19 106.97
C ILE A 4 94.55 72.92 106.71
N ASN A 5 95.16 72.11 107.58
CA ASN A 5 96.57 71.79 107.59
C ASN A 5 97.00 71.16 106.23
N PRO A 6 98.03 71.68 105.53
CA PRO A 6 98.45 71.19 104.21
C PRO A 6 98.79 69.70 104.17
N ASP A 7 99.24 69.11 105.27
CA ASP A 7 99.55 67.67 105.35
C ASP A 7 98.30 66.79 105.32
N ILE A 8 97.17 67.27 105.85
CA ILE A 8 95.89 66.54 105.82
C ILE A 8 95.30 66.58 104.41
N LEU A 9 95.44 67.70 103.70
CA LEU A 9 94.98 67.82 102.31
C LEU A 9 95.75 66.85 101.39
N PHE A 10 97.07 66.73 101.56
CA PHE A 10 97.88 65.80 100.77
C PHE A 10 97.51 64.34 101.06
N ALA A 11 97.30 63.98 102.33
CA ALA A 11 96.88 62.64 102.72
C ALA A 11 95.50 62.27 102.16
N VAL A 12 94.53 63.20 102.17
CA VAL A 12 93.18 62.97 101.60
C VAL A 12 93.23 62.85 100.08
N VAL A 13 93.99 63.71 99.39
CA VAL A 13 94.17 63.61 97.93
C VAL A 13 94.86 62.30 97.55
N PHE A 14 95.86 61.86 98.32
CA PHE A 14 96.55 60.59 98.08
C PHE A 14 95.62 59.39 98.31
N LEU A 15 94.78 59.41 99.37
CA LEU A 15 93.77 58.39 99.62
C LEU A 15 92.69 58.33 98.53
N VAL A 16 92.20 59.50 98.08
CA VAL A 16 91.24 59.59 96.98
C VAL A 16 91.85 59.09 95.67
N PHE A 17 93.13 59.32 95.43
CA PHE A 17 93.81 58.79 94.25
C PHE A 17 94.03 57.28 94.35
N LEU A 18 94.46 56.78 95.52
CA LEU A 18 94.79 55.37 95.74
C LEU A 18 93.55 54.46 95.68
N PHE A 19 92.38 54.95 96.12
CA PHE A 19 91.12 54.19 96.05
C PHE A 19 90.20 54.62 94.89
N GLY A 20 90.21 55.88 94.49
CA GLY A 20 89.33 56.41 93.43
C GLY A 20 89.80 56.11 92.02
N PHE A 21 91.11 56.12 91.75
CA PHE A 21 91.67 55.79 90.43
C PHE A 21 91.40 54.33 90.00
N PRO A 22 91.63 53.30 90.84
CA PRO A 22 91.29 51.93 90.46
C PRO A 22 89.77 51.73 90.27
N LEU A 23 88.93 52.40 91.07
CA LEU A 23 87.47 52.35 90.91
C LEU A 23 87.04 52.98 89.58
N PHE A 24 87.60 54.14 89.22
CA PHE A 24 87.36 54.79 87.93
C PHE A 24 87.82 53.92 86.76
N LEU A 25 89.00 53.30 86.87
CA LEU A 25 89.53 52.41 85.83
C LEU A 25 88.61 51.19 85.62
N VAL A 26 88.11 50.58 86.70
CA VAL A 26 87.16 49.46 86.63
C VAL A 26 85.84 49.88 86.00
N LEU A 27 85.30 51.04 86.39
CA LEU A 27 84.06 51.59 85.83
C LEU A 27 84.22 51.98 84.36
N TYR A 28 85.35 52.57 83.98
CA TYR A 28 85.70 52.90 82.59
C TYR A 28 85.83 51.65 81.72
N ILE A 29 86.50 50.61 82.22
CA ILE A 29 86.61 49.32 81.51
C ILE A 29 85.23 48.65 81.40
N LYS A 30 84.39 48.69 82.45
CA LYS A 30 83.01 48.17 82.39
C LYS A 30 82.16 48.94 81.39
N ALA A 31 82.25 50.27 81.37
CA ALA A 31 81.52 51.12 80.42
C ALA A 31 81.98 50.87 78.98
N ARG A 32 83.29 50.80 78.73
CA ARG A 32 83.86 50.50 77.41
C ARG A 32 83.47 49.11 76.91
N ARG A 33 83.47 48.10 77.78
CA ARG A 33 82.98 46.74 77.46
C ARG A 33 81.47 46.71 77.20
N ARG A 34 80.68 47.50 77.93
CA ARG A 34 79.23 47.61 77.71
C ARG A 34 78.92 48.30 76.38
N ALA A 35 79.64 49.36 76.04
CA ALA A 35 79.50 50.06 74.76
C ALA A 35 79.88 49.16 73.56
N THR A 36 80.96 48.38 73.66
CA THR A 36 81.33 47.41 72.60
C THR A 36 80.33 46.27 72.48
N ARG A 37 79.77 45.77 73.59
CA ARG A 37 78.70 44.76 73.55
C ARG A 37 77.42 45.30 72.93
N LEU A 38 77.00 46.52 73.28
CA LEU A 38 75.84 47.19 72.69
C LEU A 38 76.04 47.45 71.19
N GLY A 39 77.24 47.89 70.78
CA GLY A 39 77.56 48.07 69.36
C GLY A 39 77.51 46.78 68.57
N LYS A 40 78.03 45.66 69.12
CA LYS A 40 77.90 44.34 68.48
C LYS A 40 76.46 43.85 68.42
N ALA A 41 75.69 44.02 69.49
CA ALA A 41 74.28 43.64 69.52
C ALA A 41 73.43 44.43 68.50
N LEU A 42 73.69 45.72 68.34
CA LEU A 42 73.03 46.57 67.35
C LEU A 42 73.37 46.14 65.91
N GLU A 43 74.63 45.78 65.66
CA GLU A 43 75.06 45.34 64.33
C GLU A 43 74.46 43.96 63.98
N GLU A 44 74.37 43.06 64.96
CA GLU A 44 73.69 41.78 64.82
C GLU A 44 72.18 41.96 64.57
N GLU A 45 71.53 42.92 65.24
CA GLU A 45 70.11 43.22 65.02
C GLU A 45 69.85 43.83 63.63
N LYS A 46 70.71 44.74 63.17
CA LYS A 46 70.65 45.29 61.80
C LYS A 46 70.84 44.21 60.75
N GLN A 47 71.78 43.28 60.95
CA GLN A 47 71.98 42.16 60.02
C GLN A 47 70.79 41.19 60.02
N ARG A 48 70.14 40.98 61.18
CA ARG A 48 68.91 40.19 61.24
C ARG A 48 67.77 40.89 60.49
N GLY A 49 67.56 42.18 60.74
CA GLY A 49 66.54 42.97 60.05
C GLY A 49 66.76 43.03 58.53
N ALA A 50 68.01 43.18 58.07
CA ALA A 50 68.34 43.17 56.65
C ALA A 50 68.03 41.81 55.98
N LYS A 51 68.38 40.70 56.66
CA LYS A 51 68.06 39.34 56.17
C LYS A 51 66.57 39.05 56.16
N GLU A 52 65.83 39.57 57.14
CA GLU A 52 64.38 39.39 57.22
C GLU A 52 63.68 40.21 56.13
N LEU A 53 64.14 41.44 55.88
CA LEU A 53 63.63 42.26 54.78
C LEU A 53 63.91 41.63 53.41
N GLU A 54 65.10 41.07 53.21
CA GLU A 54 65.47 40.36 51.97
C GLU A 54 64.62 39.10 51.75
N LYS A 55 64.32 38.35 52.81
CA LYS A 55 63.39 37.22 52.74
C LYS A 55 61.98 37.66 52.36
N VAL A 56 61.44 38.68 53.02
CA VAL A 56 60.09 39.18 52.76
C VAL A 56 59.99 39.73 51.34
N THR A 57 60.99 40.48 50.87
CA THR A 57 61.01 40.97 49.48
C THR A 57 61.10 39.83 48.49
N HIS A 58 61.92 38.80 48.75
CA HIS A 58 61.99 37.62 47.89
C HIS A 58 60.65 36.88 47.81
N GLU A 59 60.01 36.64 48.96
CA GLU A 59 58.69 35.98 49.03
C GLU A 59 57.60 36.79 48.31
N GLU A 60 57.56 38.11 48.46
CA GLU A 60 56.60 38.96 47.75
C GLU A 60 56.85 39.00 46.24
N THR A 61 58.13 38.97 45.82
CA THR A 61 58.48 38.94 44.39
C THR A 61 58.06 37.60 43.77
N GLN A 62 58.26 36.50 44.50
CA GLN A 62 57.81 35.16 44.07
C GLN A 62 56.29 35.08 43.99
N LYS A 63 55.55 35.53 45.01
CA LYS A 63 54.09 35.59 44.98
C LYS A 63 53.58 36.42 43.82
N ARG A 64 54.22 37.56 43.53
CA ARG A 64 53.85 38.41 42.39
C ARG A 64 54.09 37.71 41.06
N GLN A 65 55.21 37.02 40.89
CA GLN A 65 55.50 36.22 39.69
C GLN A 65 54.53 35.04 39.54
N GLU A 66 54.16 34.37 40.62
CA GLU A 66 53.15 33.30 40.61
C GLU A 66 51.77 33.83 40.23
N LEU A 67 51.38 35.00 40.74
CA LEU A 67 50.14 35.68 40.36
C LEU A 67 50.17 36.09 38.88
N GLU A 68 51.24 36.73 38.42
CA GLU A 68 51.40 37.12 37.01
C GLU A 68 51.37 35.89 36.09
N ALA A 69 52.00 34.78 36.45
CA ALA A 69 51.96 33.52 35.68
C ALA A 69 50.58 32.84 35.71
N ARG A 70 49.91 32.81 36.86
CA ARG A 70 48.57 32.22 37.02
C ARG A 70 47.50 33.01 36.27
N TYR A 71 47.63 34.34 36.22
CA TYR A 71 46.65 35.23 35.60
C TYR A 71 47.04 35.71 34.19
N ALA A 72 48.23 35.36 33.67
CA ALA A 72 48.65 35.63 32.29
C ALA A 72 47.60 35.29 31.20
N PRO A 73 46.81 34.20 31.30
CA PRO A 73 45.77 33.88 30.32
C PRO A 73 44.52 34.79 30.40
N ILE A 74 44.31 35.48 31.52
CA ILE A 74 43.09 36.26 31.80
C ILE A 74 43.32 37.76 31.53
N ILE A 75 44.57 38.19 31.35
CA ILE A 75 44.92 39.58 31.03
C ILE A 75 44.52 39.95 29.58
N ASP A 76 44.31 38.96 28.70
CA ASP A 76 43.85 39.18 27.33
C ASP A 76 42.37 38.82 27.13
N LYS A 77 41.52 39.44 27.97
CA LYS A 77 40.06 39.34 27.86
C LYS A 77 39.57 39.73 26.45
N GLU A 78 40.28 40.63 25.77
CA GLU A 78 39.96 41.09 24.41
C GLU A 78 40.23 39.99 23.37
N ALA A 79 41.35 39.24 23.47
CA ALA A 79 41.59 38.11 22.57
C ALA A 79 40.63 36.94 22.81
N GLU A 80 40.25 36.66 24.07
CA GLU A 80 39.29 35.57 24.34
C GLU A 80 37.87 35.94 23.85
N VAL A 81 37.46 37.20 24.00
CA VAL A 81 36.21 37.70 23.41
C VAL A 81 36.27 37.64 21.87
N ALA A 82 37.39 38.04 21.26
CA ALA A 82 37.57 37.93 19.82
C ALA A 82 37.54 36.47 19.32
N ARG A 83 38.09 35.54 20.09
CA ARG A 83 38.04 34.09 19.81
C ARG A 83 36.61 33.57 19.88
N LEU A 84 35.86 33.92 20.92
CA LEU A 84 34.46 33.50 21.08
C LEU A 84 33.55 34.12 20.02
N ASP A 85 33.76 35.37 19.63
CA ASP A 85 33.02 36.02 18.54
C ASP A 85 33.33 35.37 17.18
N ALA A 86 34.59 35.00 16.93
CA ALA A 86 34.96 34.26 15.73
C ALA A 86 34.30 32.87 15.69
N GLN A 87 34.25 32.17 16.84
CA GLN A 87 33.54 30.90 16.96
C GLN A 87 32.03 31.07 16.76
N ALA A 88 31.41 32.09 17.36
CA ALA A 88 30.00 32.37 17.19
C ALA A 88 29.64 32.66 15.73
N ARG A 89 30.47 33.44 15.01
CA ARG A 89 30.29 33.71 13.57
C ARG A 89 30.46 32.45 12.73
N ALA A 90 31.44 31.60 13.04
CA ALA A 90 31.65 30.33 12.34
C ALA A 90 30.47 29.38 12.56
N HIS A 91 29.98 29.25 13.81
CA HIS A 91 28.81 28.45 14.12
C HIS A 91 27.55 29.00 13.46
N GLN A 92 27.38 30.32 13.40
CA GLN A 92 26.25 30.94 12.70
C GLN A 92 26.28 30.65 11.20
N GLY A 93 27.45 30.75 10.56
CA GLY A 93 27.62 30.37 9.15
C GLY A 93 27.26 28.90 8.88
N ASN A 94 27.71 27.99 9.75
CA ASN A 94 27.38 26.57 9.63
C ASN A 94 25.87 26.30 9.82
N ILE A 95 25.20 27.03 10.72
CA ILE A 95 23.76 26.93 10.94
C ILE A 95 23.00 27.40 9.69
N ASP A 96 23.43 28.50 9.08
CA ASP A 96 22.77 29.06 7.90
C ASP A 96 22.97 28.16 6.67
N GLU A 97 24.16 27.59 6.50
CA GLU A 97 24.43 26.57 5.47
C GLU A 97 23.59 25.30 5.68
N LEU A 98 23.50 24.81 6.93
CA LEU A 98 22.70 23.64 7.26
C LEU A 98 21.20 23.89 7.02
N ARG A 99 20.70 25.08 7.34
CA ARG A 99 19.32 25.49 7.07
C ARG A 99 19.02 25.54 5.58
N ALA A 100 19.92 26.12 4.78
CA ALA A 100 19.78 26.14 3.32
C ALA A 100 19.79 24.71 2.74
N SER A 101 20.71 23.85 3.21
CA SER A 101 20.77 22.45 2.79
C SER A 101 19.49 21.68 3.17
N TYR A 102 18.97 21.89 4.38
CA TYR A 102 17.74 21.27 4.84
C TYR A 102 16.53 21.71 4.01
N ALA A 103 16.40 23.01 3.70
CA ALA A 103 15.31 23.52 2.87
C ALA A 103 15.29 22.85 1.48
N THR A 104 16.44 22.80 0.80
CA THR A 104 16.56 22.15 -0.52
C THR A 104 16.26 20.64 -0.46
N LYS A 105 16.76 19.95 0.57
CA LYS A 105 16.51 18.52 0.76
C LYS A 105 15.04 18.25 1.09
N HIS A 106 14.40 19.09 1.88
CA HIS A 106 13.00 18.97 2.24
C HIS A 106 12.08 19.20 1.03
N GLU A 107 12.39 20.18 0.17
CA GLU A 107 11.67 20.39 -1.09
C GLU A 107 11.84 19.20 -2.04
N THR A 108 13.06 18.65 -2.12
CA THR A 108 13.33 17.43 -2.89
C THR A 108 12.54 16.23 -2.35
N LEU A 109 12.48 16.08 -1.02
CA LEU A 109 11.71 15.02 -0.35
C LEU A 109 10.21 15.17 -0.68
N LYS A 110 9.62 16.36 -0.53
CA LYS A 110 8.21 16.59 -0.87
C LYS A 110 7.89 16.27 -2.34
N ARG A 111 8.79 16.62 -3.25
CA ARG A 111 8.64 16.26 -4.67
C ARG A 111 8.70 14.75 -4.88
N LEU A 112 9.63 14.07 -4.22
CA LEU A 112 9.75 12.62 -4.27
C LEU A 112 8.52 11.93 -3.66
N GLU A 113 8.02 12.40 -2.52
CA GLU A 113 6.79 11.88 -1.89
C GLU A 113 5.58 12.03 -2.83
N HIS A 114 5.43 13.17 -3.50
CA HIS A 114 4.35 13.35 -4.47
C HIS A 114 4.50 12.45 -5.70
N GLN A 115 5.72 12.26 -6.21
CA GLN A 115 5.98 11.32 -7.29
C GLN A 115 5.70 9.88 -6.85
N VAL A 116 6.17 9.48 -5.67
CA VAL A 116 5.95 8.15 -5.10
C VAL A 116 4.47 7.88 -4.88
N ALA A 117 3.67 8.83 -4.38
CA ALA A 117 2.23 8.64 -4.21
C ALA A 117 1.50 8.28 -5.53
N VAL A 118 1.90 8.89 -6.66
CA VAL A 118 1.36 8.55 -8.00
C VAL A 118 1.83 7.17 -8.47
N TYR A 119 3.03 6.75 -8.06
CA TYR A 119 3.54 5.40 -8.35
C TYR A 119 3.02 4.35 -7.37
N ASP A 120 2.59 4.72 -6.17
CA ASP A 120 2.13 3.82 -5.11
C ASP A 120 0.82 3.15 -5.49
N GLU A 121 -0.10 3.87 -6.16
CA GLU A 121 -1.30 3.22 -6.73
C GLU A 121 -0.92 2.16 -7.77
N ARG A 122 0.00 2.47 -8.68
CA ARG A 122 0.49 1.53 -9.71
C ARG A 122 1.28 0.36 -9.13
N LEU A 123 2.09 0.60 -8.10
CA LEU A 123 2.85 -0.42 -7.37
C LEU A 123 1.91 -1.30 -6.54
N ALA A 124 0.89 -0.74 -5.89
CA ALA A 124 -0.13 -1.48 -5.16
C ALA A 124 -0.91 -2.42 -6.08
N PHE A 125 -1.28 -1.99 -7.31
CA PHE A 125 -1.88 -2.87 -8.32
C PHE A 125 -0.93 -4.01 -8.74
N ALA A 126 0.37 -3.70 -8.91
CA ALA A 126 1.38 -4.71 -9.24
C ALA A 126 1.66 -5.70 -8.08
N GLU A 127 1.62 -5.24 -6.82
CA GLU A 127 1.76 -6.07 -5.61
C GLU A 127 0.53 -6.97 -5.38
N LEU A 128 -0.67 -6.49 -5.75
CA LEU A 128 -1.91 -7.27 -5.74
C LEU A 128 -2.00 -8.27 -6.92
N GLY A 129 -1.03 -8.26 -7.84
CA GLY A 129 -1.00 -9.14 -9.00
C GLY A 129 -2.09 -8.83 -10.03
N ILE A 130 -2.64 -7.62 -10.02
CA ILE A 130 -3.66 -7.16 -10.96
C ILE A 130 -2.94 -6.74 -12.25
N TYR A 131 -3.36 -7.31 -13.36
CA TYR A 131 -2.82 -6.97 -14.68
C TYR A 131 -3.40 -5.63 -15.17
N GLU A 132 -2.53 -4.70 -15.55
CA GLU A 132 -2.94 -3.43 -16.18
C GLU A 132 -2.98 -3.60 -17.71
N PRO A 133 -4.10 -3.27 -18.38
CA PRO A 133 -4.18 -3.31 -19.84
C PRO A 133 -3.16 -2.35 -20.47
N HIS A 134 -2.42 -2.85 -21.44
CA HIS A 134 -1.41 -2.10 -22.18
C HIS A 134 -1.98 -1.49 -23.46
N PHE A 135 -3.07 -2.04 -23.99
CA PHE A 135 -3.71 -1.57 -25.21
C PHE A 135 -5.20 -1.27 -24.99
N ASP A 136 -5.66 -0.18 -25.61
CA ASP A 136 -7.07 0.20 -25.65
C ASP A 136 -7.56 0.07 -27.09
N PHE A 137 -8.17 -1.07 -27.42
CA PHE A 137 -8.85 -1.28 -28.69
C PHE A 137 -10.31 -1.65 -28.44
N GLY A 138 -11.21 -1.04 -29.20
CA GLY A 138 -12.65 -1.25 -29.05
C GLY A 138 -13.18 -2.58 -29.61
N ASP A 139 -12.40 -3.30 -30.42
CA ASP A 139 -12.82 -4.56 -31.02
C ASP A 139 -11.71 -5.62 -31.07
N SER A 140 -12.11 -6.90 -31.13
CA SER A 140 -11.18 -8.03 -31.18
C SER A 140 -10.40 -8.13 -32.51
N GLU A 141 -10.90 -7.56 -33.61
CA GLU A 141 -10.21 -7.58 -34.90
C GLU A 141 -9.01 -6.61 -34.93
N ALA A 142 -9.07 -5.48 -34.22
CA ALA A 142 -7.97 -4.55 -34.03
C ALA A 142 -6.82 -5.19 -33.24
N PHE A 143 -7.14 -5.94 -32.17
CA PHE A 143 -6.15 -6.74 -31.45
C PHE A 143 -5.46 -7.75 -32.37
N LYS A 144 -6.22 -8.50 -33.17
CA LYS A 144 -5.70 -9.49 -34.11
C LYS A 144 -4.83 -8.86 -35.21
N ALA A 145 -5.22 -7.70 -35.73
CA ALA A 145 -4.42 -6.92 -36.66
C ALA A 145 -3.11 -6.45 -36.02
N LYS A 146 -3.16 -6.00 -34.76
CA LYS A 146 -1.96 -5.56 -34.03
C LYS A 146 -1.01 -6.71 -33.71
N ILE A 147 -1.52 -7.87 -33.31
CA ILE A 147 -0.73 -9.10 -33.12
C ILE A 147 -0.01 -9.47 -34.42
N LYS A 148 -0.70 -9.36 -35.56
CA LYS A 148 -0.08 -9.60 -36.88
C LYS A 148 1.02 -8.58 -37.18
N GLU A 149 0.78 -7.30 -36.93
CA GLU A 149 1.77 -6.23 -37.11
C GLU A 149 3.04 -6.49 -36.26
N VAL A 150 2.87 -6.84 -34.99
CA VAL A 150 3.98 -7.16 -34.07
C VAL A 150 4.75 -8.38 -34.57
N ARG A 151 4.07 -9.44 -35.01
CA ARG A 151 4.71 -10.63 -35.60
C ARG A 151 5.48 -10.31 -36.87
N ASP A 152 4.97 -9.41 -37.71
CA ASP A 152 5.65 -9.01 -38.93
C ASP A 152 6.87 -8.12 -38.62
N LYS A 153 6.81 -7.26 -37.60
CA LYS A 153 7.99 -6.55 -37.05
C LYS A 153 9.05 -7.51 -36.53
N GLN A 154 8.64 -8.54 -35.78
CA GLN A 154 9.56 -9.59 -35.30
C GLN A 154 10.24 -10.31 -36.47
N LYS A 155 9.49 -10.71 -37.51
CA LYS A 155 10.05 -11.35 -38.72
C LYS A 155 11.02 -10.43 -39.44
N ALA A 156 10.66 -9.16 -39.64
CA ALA A 156 11.52 -8.16 -40.29
C ALA A 156 12.84 -8.00 -39.52
N MET A 157 12.80 -7.96 -38.19
CA MET A 157 13.98 -7.85 -37.34
C MET A 157 14.90 -9.09 -37.42
N VAL A 158 14.33 -10.29 -37.54
CA VAL A 158 15.08 -11.54 -37.76
C VAL A 158 15.70 -11.56 -39.16
N SER A 159 14.95 -11.17 -40.19
CA SER A 159 15.45 -11.08 -41.58
C SER A 159 16.57 -10.05 -41.72
N ALA A 160 16.47 -8.92 -41.03
CA ALA A 160 17.50 -7.88 -40.97
C ALA A 160 18.70 -8.25 -40.08
N LYS A 161 18.66 -9.40 -39.37
CA LYS A 161 19.68 -9.84 -38.40
C LYS A 161 19.91 -8.87 -37.24
N HIS A 162 18.92 -8.06 -36.90
CA HIS A 162 18.96 -7.12 -35.76
C HIS A 162 18.37 -7.71 -34.47
N ALA A 163 17.79 -8.92 -34.52
CA ALA A 163 17.21 -9.58 -33.36
C ALA A 163 18.25 -10.02 -32.32
N THR A 164 19.52 -10.16 -32.72
CA THR A 164 20.65 -10.44 -31.82
C THR A 164 21.79 -9.49 -32.09
N LEU A 165 22.48 -9.06 -31.05
CA LEU A 165 23.71 -8.27 -31.10
C LEU A 165 24.90 -9.22 -30.92
N CYS A 166 25.85 -9.22 -31.87
CA CYS A 166 27.03 -10.07 -31.83
C CYS A 166 28.25 -9.32 -32.42
N PRO A 167 29.46 -9.49 -31.86
CA PRO A 167 30.67 -8.93 -32.45
C PRO A 167 31.07 -9.66 -33.74
N THR A 168 31.38 -8.90 -34.78
CA THR A 168 31.71 -9.42 -36.12
C THR A 168 33.15 -9.95 -36.25
N ASP A 169 34.03 -9.66 -35.29
CA ASP A 169 35.48 -9.89 -35.41
C ASP A 169 35.99 -11.22 -34.82
N TRP A 170 35.10 -12.19 -34.59
CA TRP A 170 35.48 -13.48 -34.00
C TRP A 170 36.27 -14.37 -34.98
N VAL A 171 37.42 -14.89 -34.53
CA VAL A 171 38.31 -15.76 -35.31
C VAL A 171 38.36 -17.14 -34.68
N VAL A 172 38.09 -18.18 -35.47
CA VAL A 172 38.18 -19.59 -35.05
C VAL A 172 39.24 -20.28 -35.88
N GLU A 173 40.23 -20.90 -35.22
CA GLU A 173 41.35 -21.59 -35.90
C GLU A 173 42.06 -20.71 -36.94
N GLY A 174 42.26 -19.43 -36.63
CA GLY A 174 42.89 -18.46 -37.55
C GLY A 174 42.02 -18.02 -38.73
N SER A 175 40.75 -18.46 -38.84
CA SER A 175 39.85 -18.09 -39.93
C SER A 175 38.63 -17.29 -39.45
N ARG A 176 38.46 -16.09 -40.04
CA ARG A 176 37.26 -15.25 -39.85
C ARG A 176 36.00 -15.86 -40.45
N SER A 177 36.11 -16.58 -41.57
CA SER A 177 34.95 -17.22 -42.21
C SER A 177 34.40 -18.39 -41.39
N LYS A 178 35.27 -19.15 -40.73
CA LYS A 178 34.88 -20.17 -39.74
C LYS A 178 34.20 -19.54 -38.52
N GLY A 179 34.75 -18.43 -38.02
CA GLY A 179 34.15 -17.65 -36.92
C GLY A 179 32.74 -17.15 -37.26
N GLN A 180 32.56 -16.53 -38.44
CA GLN A 180 31.25 -16.09 -38.90
C GLN A 180 30.25 -17.24 -39.06
N THR A 181 30.70 -18.40 -39.55
CA THR A 181 29.85 -19.60 -39.68
C THR A 181 29.39 -20.11 -38.31
N MET A 182 30.28 -20.10 -37.32
CA MET A 182 29.98 -20.50 -35.95
C MET A 182 28.98 -19.53 -35.29
N ILE A 183 29.20 -18.21 -35.42
CA ILE A 183 28.26 -17.19 -34.96
C ILE A 183 26.89 -17.40 -35.58
N ASN A 184 26.79 -17.55 -36.90
CA ASN A 184 25.51 -17.77 -37.58
C ASN A 184 24.78 -19.04 -37.12
N ARG A 185 25.52 -20.09 -36.71
CA ARG A 185 24.93 -21.30 -36.12
C ARG A 185 24.43 -21.02 -34.70
N GLN A 186 25.24 -20.34 -33.87
CA GLN A 186 24.87 -20.01 -32.50
C GLN A 186 23.69 -19.03 -32.44
N THR A 187 23.66 -18.00 -33.29
CA THR A 187 22.52 -17.08 -33.42
C THR A 187 21.23 -17.83 -33.75
N ARG A 188 21.27 -18.80 -34.68
CA ARG A 188 20.07 -19.61 -35.01
C ARG A 188 19.60 -20.46 -33.83
N LEU A 189 20.53 -21.06 -33.07
CA LEU A 189 20.20 -21.85 -31.88
C LEU A 189 19.62 -20.97 -30.77
N THR A 190 20.23 -19.81 -30.55
CA THR A 190 19.81 -18.79 -29.58
C THR A 190 18.39 -18.31 -29.87
N MET A 191 18.13 -17.91 -31.12
CA MET A 191 16.80 -17.46 -31.55
C MET A 191 15.76 -18.58 -31.43
N ARG A 192 16.11 -19.82 -31.77
CA ARG A 192 15.19 -20.96 -31.60
C ARG A 192 14.86 -21.20 -30.14
N ALA A 193 15.86 -21.22 -29.27
CA ALA A 193 15.66 -21.43 -27.84
C ALA A 193 14.77 -20.33 -27.24
N PHE A 194 15.07 -19.07 -27.54
CA PHE A 194 14.29 -17.94 -27.03
C PHE A 194 12.85 -17.92 -27.58
N ASN A 195 12.68 -18.13 -28.88
CA ASN A 195 11.35 -18.13 -29.50
C ASN A 195 10.48 -19.27 -28.96
N ASN A 196 11.04 -20.46 -28.74
CA ASN A 196 10.29 -21.58 -28.16
C ASN A 196 9.80 -21.26 -26.74
N GLU A 197 10.63 -20.64 -25.90
CA GLU A 197 10.20 -20.21 -24.55
C GLU A 197 9.11 -19.13 -24.62
N CYS A 198 9.26 -18.17 -25.53
CA CYS A 198 8.25 -17.11 -25.72
C CYS A 198 6.92 -17.69 -26.23
N GLU A 199 6.96 -18.55 -27.24
CA GLU A 199 5.76 -19.21 -27.79
C GLU A 199 5.07 -20.05 -26.72
N ALA A 200 5.83 -20.79 -25.90
CA ALA A 200 5.28 -21.55 -24.79
C ALA A 200 4.64 -20.63 -23.72
N ALA A 201 5.27 -19.50 -23.39
CA ALA A 201 4.72 -18.52 -22.45
C ALA A 201 3.42 -17.91 -22.98
N ILE A 202 3.44 -17.38 -24.21
CA ILE A 202 2.28 -16.76 -24.89
C ILE A 202 1.12 -17.76 -25.02
N ALA A 203 1.39 -19.01 -25.41
CA ALA A 203 0.36 -20.04 -25.53
C ALA A 203 -0.35 -20.32 -24.20
N ASN A 204 0.42 -20.46 -23.12
CA ASN A 204 -0.05 -20.81 -21.77
C ASN A 204 -0.53 -19.61 -20.93
N THR A 205 -0.60 -18.42 -21.54
CA THR A 205 -1.04 -17.20 -20.86
C THR A 205 -2.53 -17.24 -20.55
N ARG A 206 -2.88 -16.90 -19.31
CA ARG A 206 -4.23 -16.82 -18.76
C ARG A 206 -4.35 -15.53 -17.95
N TRP A 207 -5.59 -15.16 -17.67
CA TRP A 207 -5.96 -13.95 -16.90
C TRP A 207 -5.22 -13.80 -15.57
N ASN A 208 -4.87 -14.91 -14.91
CA ASN A 208 -4.22 -14.91 -13.60
C ASN A 208 -2.70 -15.06 -13.63
N ASN A 209 -2.07 -15.24 -14.80
CA ASN A 209 -0.66 -15.59 -14.88
C ASN A 209 0.17 -14.76 -15.88
N VAL A 210 -0.39 -13.69 -16.47
CA VAL A 210 0.34 -12.82 -17.41
C VAL A 210 1.65 -12.31 -16.84
N VAL A 211 1.63 -11.74 -15.64
CA VAL A 211 2.83 -11.20 -14.98
C VAL A 211 3.89 -12.29 -14.76
N ALA A 212 3.45 -13.52 -14.48
CA ALA A 212 4.36 -14.67 -14.37
C ALA A 212 4.94 -15.08 -15.73
N MET A 213 4.15 -15.02 -16.81
CA MET A 213 4.61 -15.32 -18.18
C MET A 213 5.55 -14.24 -18.71
N GLU A 214 5.32 -12.97 -18.36
CA GLU A 214 6.23 -11.86 -18.66
C GLU A 214 7.59 -12.06 -17.99
N LYS A 215 7.60 -12.33 -16.68
CA LYS A 215 8.82 -12.67 -15.93
C LYS A 215 9.52 -13.88 -16.53
N ARG A 216 8.78 -14.88 -17.02
CA ARG A 216 9.35 -16.05 -17.70
C ARG A 216 10.09 -15.66 -18.99
N ILE A 217 9.51 -14.80 -19.83
CA ILE A 217 10.16 -14.30 -21.06
C ILE A 217 11.44 -13.53 -20.72
N LEU A 218 11.38 -12.62 -19.75
CA LEU A 218 12.54 -11.83 -19.30
C LEU A 218 13.66 -12.73 -18.73
N ASN A 219 13.29 -13.73 -17.91
CA ASN A 219 14.24 -14.69 -17.36
C ASN A 219 14.85 -15.58 -18.45
N ALA A 220 14.07 -16.01 -19.45
CA ALA A 220 14.58 -16.77 -20.58
C ALA A 220 15.62 -15.95 -21.37
N ALA A 221 15.35 -14.67 -21.65
CA ALA A 221 16.31 -13.78 -22.30
C ALA A 221 17.61 -13.66 -21.46
N LYS A 222 17.49 -13.44 -20.15
CA LYS A 222 18.64 -13.33 -19.24
C LYS A 222 19.48 -14.61 -19.20
N GLN A 223 18.85 -15.77 -19.06
CA GLN A 223 19.55 -17.07 -19.01
C GLN A 223 20.26 -17.38 -20.33
N ILE A 224 19.59 -17.14 -21.46
CA ILE A 224 20.17 -17.37 -22.79
C ILE A 224 21.33 -16.41 -23.06
N ASN A 225 21.20 -15.12 -22.69
CA ASN A 225 22.30 -14.16 -22.78
C ASN A 225 23.48 -14.56 -21.91
N SER A 226 23.24 -15.05 -20.69
CA SER A 226 24.29 -15.56 -19.80
C SER A 226 25.02 -16.77 -20.39
N ALA A 227 24.30 -17.71 -21.01
CA ALA A 227 24.89 -18.88 -21.67
C ALA A 227 25.74 -18.51 -22.89
N ASN A 228 25.43 -17.39 -23.55
CA ASN A 228 26.12 -16.87 -24.73
C ASN A 228 27.22 -15.84 -24.40
N SER A 229 27.50 -15.60 -23.12
CA SER A 229 28.45 -14.57 -22.66
C SER A 229 29.86 -14.73 -23.26
N SER A 230 30.34 -15.95 -23.44
CA SER A 230 31.65 -16.26 -24.03
C SER A 230 31.80 -15.77 -25.48
N MET A 231 30.69 -15.63 -26.21
CA MET A 231 30.65 -15.18 -27.60
C MET A 231 30.18 -13.73 -27.74
N ASN A 232 29.91 -13.04 -26.61
CA ASN A 232 29.27 -11.72 -26.57
C ASN A 232 28.00 -11.64 -27.43
N LEU A 233 27.27 -12.75 -27.55
CA LEU A 233 26.02 -12.82 -28.30
C LEU A 233 24.87 -12.54 -27.35
N THR A 234 24.12 -11.48 -27.61
CA THR A 234 22.97 -11.07 -26.79
C THR A 234 21.73 -10.91 -27.65
N ILE A 235 20.56 -11.20 -27.09
CA ILE A 235 19.27 -10.92 -27.72
C ILE A 235 19.01 -9.42 -27.61
N SER A 236 18.56 -8.79 -28.70
CA SER A 236 18.22 -7.37 -28.72
C SER A 236 17.07 -7.08 -27.77
N GLU A 237 17.19 -6.05 -26.93
CA GLU A 237 16.13 -5.60 -26.02
C GLU A 237 14.85 -5.25 -26.78
N ASN A 238 14.97 -4.63 -27.97
CA ASN A 238 13.85 -4.33 -28.84
C ASN A 238 13.11 -5.60 -29.31
N TYR A 239 13.84 -6.71 -29.51
CA TYR A 239 13.21 -7.98 -29.88
C TYR A 239 12.48 -8.60 -28.68
N VAL A 240 13.04 -8.49 -27.47
CA VAL A 240 12.38 -8.93 -26.24
C VAL A 240 11.10 -8.11 -26.00
N ALA A 241 11.15 -6.78 -26.18
CA ALA A 241 9.98 -5.91 -26.07
C ALA A 241 8.86 -6.33 -27.04
N LEU A 242 9.18 -6.60 -28.32
CA LEU A 242 8.18 -7.10 -29.28
C LEU A 242 7.58 -8.47 -28.88
N LYS A 243 8.28 -9.30 -28.12
CA LYS A 243 7.74 -10.55 -27.57
C LYS A 243 6.84 -10.32 -26.36
N LEU A 244 7.12 -9.32 -25.55
CA LEU A 244 6.25 -8.88 -24.46
C LEU A 244 4.97 -8.23 -25.01
N ASP A 245 5.08 -7.37 -26.02
CA ASP A 245 3.91 -6.80 -26.71
C ASP A 245 3.00 -7.92 -27.25
N GLU A 246 3.58 -8.95 -27.87
CA GLU A 246 2.82 -10.11 -28.36
C GLU A 246 2.09 -10.86 -27.22
N LEU A 247 2.74 -11.00 -26.06
CA LEU A 247 2.17 -11.63 -24.87
C LEU A 247 0.96 -10.84 -24.36
N HIS A 248 1.13 -9.54 -24.14
CA HIS A 248 0.09 -8.64 -23.63
C HIS A 248 -1.08 -8.53 -24.61
N LEU A 249 -0.82 -8.31 -25.90
CA LEU A 249 -1.86 -8.30 -26.94
C LEU A 249 -2.64 -9.62 -27.00
N THR A 250 -1.95 -10.76 -26.87
CA THR A 250 -2.62 -12.07 -26.89
C THR A 250 -3.51 -12.28 -25.68
N HIS A 251 -3.09 -11.78 -24.51
CA HIS A 251 -3.89 -11.82 -23.30
C HIS A 251 -5.16 -10.97 -23.45
N GLU A 252 -5.01 -9.69 -23.76
CA GLU A 252 -6.11 -8.74 -23.87
C GLU A 252 -7.08 -9.14 -24.99
N TYR A 253 -6.58 -9.67 -26.12
CA TYR A 253 -7.42 -10.27 -27.16
C TYR A 253 -8.31 -11.40 -26.65
N ARG A 254 -7.79 -12.27 -25.77
CA ARG A 254 -8.56 -13.37 -25.19
C ARG A 254 -9.62 -12.86 -24.22
N GLU A 255 -9.33 -11.79 -23.48
CA GLU A 255 -10.31 -11.12 -22.62
C GLU A 255 -11.41 -10.46 -23.45
N GLN A 256 -11.05 -9.74 -24.50
CA GLN A 256 -12.01 -9.11 -25.40
C GLN A 256 -12.92 -10.14 -26.09
N LEU A 257 -12.37 -11.25 -26.58
CA LEU A 257 -13.17 -12.34 -27.14
C LEU A 257 -14.13 -12.96 -26.12
N LYS A 258 -13.74 -13.00 -24.84
CA LYS A 258 -14.61 -13.50 -23.78
C LYS A 258 -15.78 -12.54 -23.56
N LEU A 259 -15.51 -11.23 -23.50
CA LEU A 259 -16.54 -10.18 -23.39
C LEU A 259 -17.52 -10.22 -24.57
N GLU A 260 -17.02 -10.17 -25.81
CA GLU A 260 -17.85 -10.23 -27.02
C GLU A 260 -18.69 -11.51 -27.10
N LYS A 261 -18.13 -12.66 -26.66
CA LYS A 261 -18.87 -13.92 -26.59
C LYS A 261 -19.96 -13.87 -25.54
N GLU A 262 -19.70 -13.26 -24.39
CA GLU A 262 -20.68 -13.06 -23.33
C GLU A 262 -21.82 -12.17 -23.83
N GLU A 263 -21.53 -11.01 -24.43
CA GLU A 263 -22.51 -10.11 -25.05
C GLU A 263 -23.36 -10.81 -26.13
N ARG A 264 -22.73 -11.57 -27.04
CA ARG A 264 -23.46 -12.32 -28.06
C ARG A 264 -24.37 -13.38 -27.46
N THR A 265 -23.93 -14.00 -26.37
CA THR A 265 -24.74 -14.99 -25.63
C THR A 265 -25.92 -14.32 -24.93
N GLU A 266 -25.78 -13.07 -24.49
CA GLU A 266 -26.86 -12.27 -23.91
C GLU A 266 -27.92 -11.91 -24.95
N LEU A 267 -27.50 -11.32 -26.07
CA LEU A 267 -28.40 -10.99 -27.17
C LEU A 267 -29.17 -12.24 -27.65
N ALA A 268 -28.47 -13.36 -27.83
CA ALA A 268 -29.10 -14.61 -28.25
C ALA A 268 -30.06 -15.20 -27.20
N ARG A 269 -29.84 -14.97 -25.90
CA ARG A 269 -30.78 -15.40 -24.85
C ARG A 269 -32.02 -14.51 -24.81
N ALA A 270 -31.82 -13.19 -24.85
CA ALA A 270 -32.90 -12.21 -24.90
C ALA A 270 -33.82 -12.48 -26.11
N GLU A 271 -33.24 -12.67 -27.30
CA GLU A 271 -33.99 -13.01 -28.52
C GLU A 271 -34.74 -14.33 -28.41
N ARG A 272 -34.19 -15.35 -27.73
CA ARG A 272 -34.86 -16.64 -27.55
C ARG A 272 -36.03 -16.54 -26.58
N GLU A 273 -35.88 -15.80 -25.50
CA GLU A 273 -36.97 -15.53 -24.55
C GLU A 273 -38.09 -14.76 -25.24
N GLU A 274 -37.76 -13.71 -25.98
CA GLU A 274 -38.73 -12.93 -26.77
C GLU A 274 -39.45 -13.80 -27.80
N LYS A 275 -38.72 -14.60 -28.58
CA LYS A 275 -39.32 -15.52 -29.56
C LYS A 275 -40.21 -16.58 -28.90
N LYS A 276 -39.84 -17.06 -27.71
CA LYS A 276 -40.64 -18.05 -26.97
C LYS A 276 -41.96 -17.44 -26.52
N LEU A 277 -41.94 -16.23 -25.98
CA LEU A 277 -43.15 -15.50 -25.58
C LEU A 277 -44.07 -15.22 -26.78
N LEU A 278 -43.50 -14.78 -27.91
CA LEU A 278 -44.26 -14.56 -29.14
C LEU A 278 -44.89 -15.86 -29.67
N ALA A 279 -44.13 -16.97 -29.66
CA ALA A 279 -44.63 -18.25 -30.12
C ALA A 279 -45.73 -18.84 -29.21
N GLU A 280 -45.63 -18.63 -27.88
CA GLU A 280 -46.67 -19.00 -26.92
C GLU A 280 -47.95 -18.18 -27.14
N ALA A 281 -47.83 -16.87 -27.36
CA ALA A 281 -48.97 -16.01 -27.70
C ALA A 281 -49.66 -16.44 -29.00
N GLU A 282 -48.90 -16.69 -30.08
CA GLU A 282 -49.46 -17.18 -31.33
C GLU A 282 -50.10 -18.57 -31.20
N ALA A 283 -49.54 -19.44 -30.37
CA ALA A 283 -50.11 -20.78 -30.13
C ALA A 283 -51.45 -20.70 -29.38
N ALA A 284 -51.54 -19.83 -28.37
CA ALA A 284 -52.79 -19.59 -27.65
C ALA A 284 -53.87 -19.01 -28.56
N GLU A 285 -53.52 -18.05 -29.44
CA GLU A 285 -54.46 -17.47 -30.41
C GLU A 285 -54.96 -18.51 -31.44
N ARG A 286 -54.08 -19.42 -31.89
CA ARG A 286 -54.50 -20.52 -32.79
C ARG A 286 -55.48 -21.48 -32.12
N GLU A 287 -55.27 -21.79 -30.84
CA GLU A 287 -56.15 -22.69 -30.11
C GLU A 287 -57.52 -22.04 -29.84
N GLU A 288 -57.55 -20.75 -29.51
CA GLU A 288 -58.78 -19.97 -29.43
C GLU A 288 -59.58 -20.01 -30.75
N ARG A 289 -58.92 -19.73 -31.89
CA ARG A 289 -59.56 -19.78 -33.23
C ARG A 289 -60.11 -21.16 -33.56
N LYS A 290 -59.45 -22.23 -33.10
CA LYS A 290 -59.88 -23.61 -33.30
C LYS A 290 -61.14 -23.92 -32.48
N TYR A 291 -61.19 -23.53 -31.21
CA TYR A 291 -62.40 -23.69 -30.39
C TYR A 291 -63.57 -22.87 -30.94
N GLN A 292 -63.31 -21.66 -31.43
CA GLN A 292 -64.34 -20.84 -32.08
C GLN A 292 -64.92 -21.53 -33.32
N ALA A 293 -64.06 -22.09 -34.19
CA ALA A 293 -64.50 -22.80 -35.38
C ALA A 293 -65.29 -24.08 -35.06
N LEU A 294 -64.91 -24.80 -33.99
CA LEU A 294 -65.64 -25.98 -33.52
C LEU A 294 -67.03 -25.61 -32.99
N LEU A 295 -67.14 -24.51 -32.23
CA LEU A 295 -68.41 -23.99 -31.74
C LEU A 295 -69.33 -23.55 -32.90
N ASP A 296 -68.79 -22.82 -33.88
CA ASP A 296 -69.54 -22.36 -35.05
C ASP A 296 -70.05 -23.53 -35.90
N LYS A 297 -69.29 -24.62 -35.98
CA LYS A 297 -69.70 -25.86 -36.67
C LYS A 297 -70.79 -26.59 -35.89
N ALA A 298 -70.62 -26.74 -34.57
CA ALA A 298 -71.61 -27.39 -33.69
C ALA A 298 -72.97 -26.66 -33.70
N ARG A 299 -72.97 -25.32 -33.78
CA ARG A 299 -74.18 -24.51 -33.89
C ARG A 299 -74.90 -24.63 -35.24
N LYS A 300 -74.20 -25.05 -36.30
CA LYS A 300 -74.76 -25.22 -37.66
C LYS A 300 -75.31 -26.62 -37.95
N GLU A 301 -74.90 -27.63 -37.20
CA GLU A 301 -75.42 -29.00 -37.34
C GLU A 301 -76.82 -29.10 -36.69
N ALA A 302 -77.82 -29.54 -37.45
CA ALA A 302 -79.20 -29.68 -36.97
C ALA A 302 -79.33 -30.91 -36.03
N GLY A 303 -79.87 -30.71 -34.82
CA GLY A 303 -79.97 -31.76 -33.78
C GLY A 303 -79.01 -31.57 -32.60
N VAL A 304 -78.77 -30.30 -32.24
CA VAL A 304 -77.77 -29.87 -31.24
C VAL A 304 -77.96 -30.58 -29.89
N ASP A 305 -76.94 -31.32 -29.47
CA ASP A 305 -76.77 -31.73 -28.09
C ASP A 305 -76.36 -30.50 -27.27
N GLU A 306 -77.31 -29.92 -26.53
CA GLU A 306 -77.11 -28.71 -25.73
C GLU A 306 -75.93 -28.86 -24.75
N GLY A 307 -75.64 -30.07 -24.27
CA GLY A 307 -74.49 -30.34 -23.40
C GLY A 307 -73.16 -30.14 -24.12
N ARG A 308 -73.05 -30.55 -25.38
CA ARG A 308 -71.82 -30.41 -26.18
C ARG A 308 -71.54 -28.96 -26.57
N VAL A 309 -72.58 -28.14 -26.75
CA VAL A 309 -72.41 -26.69 -26.99
C VAL A 309 -71.93 -25.99 -25.72
N ALA A 310 -72.50 -26.32 -24.55
CA ALA A 310 -72.07 -25.75 -23.28
C ALA A 310 -70.59 -26.08 -22.94
N GLU A 311 -70.15 -27.32 -23.22
CA GLU A 311 -68.74 -27.72 -23.06
C GLU A 311 -67.80 -26.94 -23.99
N LEU A 312 -68.19 -26.75 -25.26
CA LEU A 312 -67.40 -25.98 -26.22
C LEU A 312 -67.36 -24.48 -25.89
N GLU A 313 -68.43 -23.92 -25.33
CA GLU A 313 -68.46 -22.54 -24.83
C GLU A 313 -67.56 -22.34 -23.61
N ALA A 314 -67.55 -23.30 -22.67
CA ALA A 314 -66.63 -23.27 -21.53
C ALA A 314 -65.16 -23.39 -21.97
N ALA A 315 -64.86 -24.31 -22.88
CA ALA A 315 -63.52 -24.49 -23.43
C ALA A 315 -63.05 -23.25 -24.24
N LEU A 316 -63.94 -22.61 -24.99
CA LEU A 316 -63.65 -21.36 -25.68
C LEU A 316 -63.35 -20.22 -24.70
N ALA A 317 -64.12 -20.09 -23.61
CA ALA A 317 -63.87 -19.08 -22.59
C ALA A 317 -62.51 -19.27 -21.91
N GLU A 318 -62.12 -20.52 -21.62
CA GLU A 318 -60.80 -20.84 -21.08
C GLU A 318 -59.67 -20.55 -22.09
N ALA A 319 -59.85 -20.91 -23.36
CA ALA A 319 -58.89 -20.63 -24.43
C ALA A 319 -58.75 -19.12 -24.70
N HIS A 320 -59.84 -18.37 -24.68
CA HIS A 320 -59.83 -16.91 -24.81
C HIS A 320 -59.10 -16.25 -23.63
N ALA A 321 -59.37 -16.68 -22.39
CA ALA A 321 -58.63 -16.21 -21.23
C ALA A 321 -57.12 -16.58 -21.30
N ALA A 322 -56.78 -17.76 -21.83
CA ALA A 322 -55.38 -18.15 -22.05
C ALA A 322 -54.70 -17.30 -23.15
N SER A 323 -55.40 -17.00 -24.24
CA SER A 323 -54.94 -16.16 -25.35
C SER A 323 -54.72 -14.72 -24.91
N GLU A 324 -55.68 -14.11 -24.22
CA GLU A 324 -55.55 -12.76 -23.65
C GLU A 324 -54.41 -12.69 -22.63
N ARG A 325 -54.23 -13.72 -21.79
CA ARG A 325 -53.09 -13.81 -20.87
C ARG A 325 -51.75 -13.89 -21.60
N ALA A 326 -51.65 -14.72 -22.63
CA ALA A 326 -50.41 -14.89 -23.39
C ALA A 326 -50.06 -13.65 -24.23
N ARG A 327 -51.08 -12.99 -24.78
CA ARG A 327 -50.95 -11.72 -25.49
C ARG A 327 -50.54 -10.59 -24.54
N ALA A 328 -51.19 -10.46 -23.39
CA ALA A 328 -50.76 -9.54 -22.35
C ALA A 328 -49.31 -9.80 -21.96
N MET A 329 -48.91 -11.06 -21.75
CA MET A 329 -47.52 -11.43 -21.43
C MET A 329 -46.51 -11.03 -22.52
N ALA A 330 -46.89 -11.14 -23.80
CA ALA A 330 -46.05 -10.74 -24.93
C ALA A 330 -45.98 -9.21 -25.10
N GLU A 331 -47.08 -8.49 -24.83
CA GLU A 331 -47.14 -7.02 -24.82
C GLU A 331 -46.44 -6.44 -23.56
N MET A 332 -46.43 -7.17 -22.44
CA MET A 332 -45.77 -6.88 -21.17
C MET A 332 -44.23 -7.02 -21.22
N THR A 333 -43.58 -7.02 -22.39
CA THR A 333 -42.11 -7.04 -22.50
C THR A 333 -41.41 -5.92 -21.70
N LYS A 334 -42.13 -4.85 -21.37
CA LYS A 334 -41.69 -3.74 -20.50
C LYS A 334 -42.02 -3.90 -19.02
N SER A 335 -43.01 -4.70 -18.66
CA SER A 335 -43.54 -4.79 -17.29
C SER A 335 -43.21 -6.12 -16.62
N GLY A 336 -43.16 -6.13 -15.30
CA GLY A 336 -42.85 -7.33 -14.52
C GLY A 336 -42.67 -7.01 -13.04
N TYR A 337 -42.11 -7.97 -12.31
CA TYR A 337 -41.79 -7.82 -10.90
C TYR A 337 -40.29 -7.68 -10.71
N VAL A 338 -39.86 -6.64 -10.00
CA VAL A 338 -38.50 -6.55 -9.45
C VAL A 338 -38.53 -7.16 -8.06
N TYR A 339 -37.79 -8.23 -7.85
CA TYR A 339 -37.64 -8.88 -6.57
C TYR A 339 -36.33 -8.49 -5.90
N ILE A 340 -36.38 -8.38 -4.58
CA ILE A 340 -35.21 -8.17 -3.72
C ILE A 340 -35.21 -9.31 -2.70
N ILE A 341 -34.18 -10.12 -2.74
CA ILE A 341 -34.06 -11.33 -1.92
C ILE A 341 -32.69 -11.39 -1.25
N SER A 342 -32.60 -11.99 -0.07
CA SER A 342 -31.32 -12.27 0.60
C SER A 342 -31.23 -13.73 1.02
N ASN A 343 -30.02 -14.20 1.33
CA ASN A 343 -29.81 -15.55 1.84
C ASN A 343 -28.59 -15.53 2.75
N VAL A 344 -28.87 -15.40 4.04
CA VAL A 344 -27.84 -15.27 5.08
C VAL A 344 -26.94 -16.49 5.14
N GLY A 345 -27.52 -17.69 5.03
CA GLY A 345 -26.77 -18.94 5.14
C GLY A 345 -25.77 -19.18 4.00
N SER A 346 -26.02 -18.62 2.81
CA SER A 346 -25.17 -18.83 1.63
C SER A 346 -24.25 -17.64 1.33
N PHE A 347 -24.71 -16.41 1.57
CA PHE A 347 -23.99 -15.20 1.15
C PHE A 347 -23.64 -14.23 2.29
N GLY A 348 -24.16 -14.45 3.50
CA GLY A 348 -23.95 -13.57 4.65
C GLY A 348 -25.07 -12.53 4.83
N GLU A 349 -24.96 -11.75 5.91
CA GLU A 349 -26.02 -10.84 6.35
C GLU A 349 -26.20 -9.62 5.43
N ASP A 350 -25.14 -9.10 4.83
CA ASP A 350 -25.22 -7.83 4.09
C ASP A 350 -25.23 -8.06 2.58
N VAL A 351 -25.82 -9.16 2.12
CA VAL A 351 -25.87 -9.52 0.70
C VAL A 351 -27.29 -9.66 0.21
N VAL A 352 -27.65 -8.83 -0.76
CA VAL A 352 -28.94 -8.87 -1.44
C VAL A 352 -28.76 -9.20 -2.92
N LYS A 353 -29.76 -9.87 -3.48
CA LYS A 353 -29.95 -10.03 -4.91
C LYS A 353 -31.14 -9.20 -5.35
N ILE A 354 -30.92 -8.37 -6.37
CA ILE A 354 -31.97 -7.57 -7.02
C ILE A 354 -32.12 -8.09 -8.44
N GLY A 355 -33.30 -8.56 -8.82
CA GLY A 355 -33.52 -9.09 -10.15
C GLY A 355 -34.94 -8.91 -10.64
N LEU A 356 -35.12 -9.12 -11.93
CA LEU A 356 -36.40 -9.07 -12.63
C LEU A 356 -36.99 -10.48 -12.79
N THR A 357 -38.29 -10.61 -12.61
CA THR A 357 -39.08 -11.76 -13.07
C THR A 357 -40.28 -11.28 -13.85
N ARG A 358 -40.61 -12.00 -14.91
CA ARG A 358 -41.82 -11.75 -15.73
C ARG A 358 -42.90 -12.80 -15.48
N ARG A 359 -42.70 -13.72 -14.54
CA ARG A 359 -43.64 -14.79 -14.26
C ARG A 359 -44.97 -14.27 -13.71
N LEU A 360 -46.03 -15.03 -13.95
CA LEU A 360 -47.35 -14.75 -13.40
C LEU A 360 -47.35 -14.81 -11.87
N ASP A 361 -46.73 -15.86 -11.32
CA ASP A 361 -46.42 -15.98 -9.90
C ASP A 361 -44.92 -15.68 -9.70
N PRO A 362 -44.57 -14.56 -9.06
CA PRO A 362 -43.18 -14.19 -8.85
C PRO A 362 -42.48 -15.03 -7.76
N ASP A 363 -43.22 -15.63 -6.82
CA ASP A 363 -42.65 -16.43 -5.73
C ASP A 363 -42.08 -17.76 -6.26
N ASP A 364 -42.68 -18.31 -7.33
CA ASP A 364 -42.15 -19.49 -8.02
C ASP A 364 -40.74 -19.26 -8.55
N ARG A 365 -40.41 -18.02 -8.98
CA ARG A 365 -39.05 -17.70 -9.43
C ARG A 365 -38.06 -17.76 -8.27
N VAL A 366 -38.45 -17.24 -7.10
CA VAL A 366 -37.58 -17.21 -5.92
C VAL A 366 -37.30 -18.64 -5.44
N LYS A 367 -38.33 -19.51 -5.42
CA LYS A 367 -38.19 -20.93 -5.07
C LYS A 367 -37.23 -21.66 -6.01
N GLU A 368 -37.38 -21.50 -7.32
CA GLU A 368 -36.46 -22.11 -8.29
C GLU A 368 -35.00 -21.67 -8.12
N LEU A 369 -34.79 -20.39 -7.79
CA LEU A 369 -33.45 -19.86 -7.55
C LEU A 369 -32.84 -20.47 -6.28
N GLY A 370 -33.65 -20.72 -5.25
CA GLY A 370 -33.28 -21.43 -4.04
C GLY A 370 -32.89 -22.88 -4.32
N ASP A 371 -33.85 -23.67 -4.82
CA ASP A 371 -33.73 -25.12 -4.96
C ASP A 371 -32.60 -25.57 -5.88
N ALA A 372 -32.33 -24.81 -6.94
CA ALA A 372 -31.38 -25.24 -7.96
C ALA A 372 -29.92 -24.90 -7.65
N SER A 373 -29.65 -23.94 -6.76
CA SER A 373 -28.36 -23.21 -6.81
C SER A 373 -27.74 -22.87 -5.45
N VAL A 374 -28.44 -23.01 -4.33
CA VAL A 374 -27.93 -22.61 -3.00
C VAL A 374 -28.29 -23.61 -1.89
N PRO A 375 -27.47 -23.73 -0.83
CA PRO A 375 -27.74 -24.65 0.29
C PRO A 375 -28.95 -24.31 1.16
N PHE A 376 -29.38 -23.05 1.19
CA PHE A 376 -30.52 -22.56 1.99
C PHE A 376 -31.46 -21.76 1.07
N GLY A 377 -32.76 -21.70 1.40
CA GLY A 377 -33.72 -20.86 0.68
C GLY A 377 -33.40 -19.35 0.73
N PHE A 378 -34.07 -18.58 -0.13
CA PHE A 378 -33.99 -17.12 -0.12
C PHE A 378 -35.13 -16.52 0.71
N ASP A 379 -34.80 -15.50 1.52
CA ASP A 379 -35.77 -14.63 2.16
C ASP A 379 -36.17 -13.50 1.20
N THR A 380 -37.46 -13.20 1.08
CA THR A 380 -37.97 -12.16 0.17
C THR A 380 -38.23 -10.86 0.92
N HIS A 381 -37.58 -9.78 0.48
CA HIS A 381 -37.70 -8.46 1.08
C HIS A 381 -38.66 -7.55 0.34
N ALA A 382 -38.71 -7.63 -0.99
CA ALA A 382 -39.65 -6.85 -1.78
C ALA A 382 -40.05 -7.60 -3.05
N MET A 383 -41.31 -7.40 -3.45
CA MET A 383 -41.86 -7.86 -4.72
C MET A 383 -42.60 -6.71 -5.39
N ILE A 384 -41.90 -6.00 -6.28
CA ILE A 384 -42.34 -4.70 -6.79
C ILE A 384 -42.86 -4.87 -8.21
N TYR A 385 -44.18 -4.79 -8.40
CA TYR A 385 -44.74 -4.70 -9.74
C TYR A 385 -44.41 -3.33 -10.35
N SER A 386 -43.95 -3.34 -11.60
CA SER A 386 -43.72 -2.12 -12.38
C SER A 386 -44.09 -2.34 -13.85
N GLU A 387 -44.74 -1.34 -14.45
CA GLU A 387 -45.02 -1.29 -15.89
C GLU A 387 -43.73 -1.14 -16.73
N GLU A 388 -42.67 -0.58 -16.12
CA GLU A 388 -41.34 -0.41 -16.69
C GLU A 388 -40.30 -1.09 -15.77
N ALA A 389 -40.49 -2.38 -15.51
CA ALA A 389 -39.68 -3.15 -14.56
C ALA A 389 -38.17 -3.19 -14.91
N PRO A 390 -37.74 -3.27 -16.19
CA PRO A 390 -36.32 -3.15 -16.56
C PRO A 390 -35.72 -1.79 -16.17
N ALA A 391 -36.49 -0.71 -16.26
CA ALA A 391 -36.02 0.62 -15.90
C ALA A 391 -35.82 0.74 -14.37
N LEU A 392 -36.76 0.20 -13.59
CA LEU A 392 -36.65 0.16 -12.12
C LEU A 392 -35.46 -0.70 -11.66
N GLU A 393 -35.29 -1.89 -12.23
CA GLU A 393 -34.15 -2.76 -11.95
C GLU A 393 -32.82 -2.07 -12.27
N THR A 394 -32.71 -1.48 -13.47
CA THR A 394 -31.50 -0.75 -13.89
C THR A 394 -31.19 0.41 -12.96
N ALA A 395 -32.21 1.13 -12.49
CA ALA A 395 -32.03 2.23 -11.52
C ALA A 395 -31.47 1.72 -10.20
N LEU A 396 -32.00 0.62 -9.65
CA LEU A 396 -31.49 -0.01 -8.44
C LEU A 396 -30.07 -0.55 -8.62
N HIS A 397 -29.77 -1.20 -9.75
CA HIS A 397 -28.41 -1.67 -10.05
C HIS A 397 -27.41 -0.53 -10.17
N ARG A 398 -27.82 0.62 -10.71
CA ARG A 398 -26.99 1.82 -10.82
C ARG A 398 -26.73 2.44 -9.44
N GLU A 399 -27.74 2.50 -8.58
CA GLU A 399 -27.62 3.03 -7.21
C GLU A 399 -26.60 2.24 -6.38
N PHE A 400 -26.51 0.92 -6.61
CA PHE A 400 -25.62 0.02 -5.88
C PHE A 400 -24.43 -0.49 -6.71
N ALA A 401 -24.11 0.18 -7.82
CA ALA A 401 -23.10 -0.30 -8.78
C ALA A 401 -21.69 -0.43 -8.16
N ASP A 402 -21.35 0.45 -7.22
CA ASP A 402 -20.10 0.49 -6.47
C ASP A 402 -19.98 -0.64 -5.43
N ARG A 403 -21.12 -1.15 -4.95
CA ARG A 403 -21.23 -2.20 -3.93
C ARG A 403 -21.53 -3.58 -4.49
N ARG A 404 -21.37 -3.75 -5.80
CA ARG A 404 -21.60 -5.02 -6.49
C ARG A 404 -20.57 -6.07 -6.06
N ILE A 405 -21.03 -7.27 -5.70
CA ILE A 405 -20.13 -8.35 -5.29
C ILE A 405 -19.27 -8.82 -6.46
N ASN A 406 -19.85 -8.85 -7.67
CA ASN A 406 -19.12 -9.17 -8.88
C ASN A 406 -19.04 -7.95 -9.80
N ALA A 407 -17.90 -7.27 -9.75
CA ALA A 407 -17.57 -6.14 -10.62
C ALA A 407 -17.15 -6.55 -12.04
N SER A 408 -16.82 -7.84 -12.25
CA SER A 408 -16.38 -8.36 -13.56
C SER A 408 -17.53 -8.89 -14.41
N ASN A 409 -18.54 -9.50 -13.78
CA ASN A 409 -19.70 -10.07 -14.46
C ASN A 409 -20.97 -9.37 -13.96
N MET A 410 -21.39 -8.36 -14.73
CA MET A 410 -22.57 -7.55 -14.44
C MET A 410 -23.89 -8.33 -14.47
N ARG A 411 -23.91 -9.61 -14.87
CA ARG A 411 -25.11 -10.47 -14.79
C ARG A 411 -25.37 -11.03 -13.41
N LYS A 412 -24.37 -11.02 -12.53
CA LYS A 412 -24.49 -11.57 -11.19
C LYS A 412 -24.95 -10.46 -10.25
N GLU A 413 -26.25 -10.27 -10.18
CA GLU A 413 -26.90 -9.11 -9.54
C GLU A 413 -26.94 -9.22 -8.01
N PHE A 414 -25.78 -9.46 -7.41
CA PHE A 414 -25.60 -9.50 -5.96
C PHE A 414 -24.84 -8.25 -5.51
N PHE A 415 -25.32 -7.65 -4.44
CA PHE A 415 -24.82 -6.38 -3.91
C PHE A 415 -24.56 -6.52 -2.41
N ARG A 416 -23.46 -5.92 -1.93
CA ARG A 416 -23.13 -5.88 -0.52
C ARG A 416 -23.66 -4.58 0.09
N VAL A 417 -24.89 -4.62 0.59
CA VAL A 417 -25.66 -3.45 1.04
C VAL A 417 -26.57 -3.85 2.21
N ASP A 418 -26.80 -2.91 3.12
CA ASP A 418 -27.70 -3.12 4.24
C ASP A 418 -29.16 -3.01 3.78
N LEU A 419 -30.06 -3.78 4.40
CA LEU A 419 -31.48 -3.76 4.04
C LEU A 419 -32.14 -2.40 4.26
N ASP A 420 -31.63 -1.62 5.21
CA ASP A 420 -32.10 -0.25 5.46
C ASP A 420 -31.81 0.66 4.26
N GLU A 421 -30.62 0.56 3.67
CA GLU A 421 -30.25 1.33 2.48
C GLU A 421 -31.07 0.92 1.25
N VAL A 422 -31.38 -0.37 1.15
CA VAL A 422 -32.21 -0.90 0.06
C VAL A 422 -33.66 -0.44 0.21
N GLU A 423 -34.21 -0.42 1.43
CA GLU A 423 -35.54 0.13 1.71
C GLU A 423 -35.60 1.62 1.33
N ASP A 424 -34.61 2.42 1.71
CA ASP A 424 -34.53 3.84 1.36
C ASP A 424 -34.46 4.07 -0.16
N ALA A 425 -33.70 3.24 -0.88
CA ALA A 425 -33.63 3.30 -2.34
C ALA A 425 -34.98 2.91 -2.99
N VAL A 426 -35.63 1.85 -2.49
CA VAL A 426 -36.95 1.42 -2.95
C VAL A 426 -38.00 2.49 -2.66
N GLY A 427 -38.00 3.10 -1.48
CA GLY A 427 -38.94 4.17 -1.13
C GLY A 427 -38.83 5.40 -2.03
N ARG A 428 -37.63 5.69 -2.55
CA ARG A 428 -37.41 6.77 -3.54
C ARG A 428 -37.86 6.39 -4.95
N LEU A 429 -37.56 5.17 -5.40
CA LEU A 429 -37.77 4.73 -6.78
C LEU A 429 -39.17 4.14 -7.04
N ALA A 430 -39.76 3.51 -6.02
CA ALA A 430 -41.08 2.89 -6.06
C ALA A 430 -41.82 3.14 -4.72
N PRO A 431 -42.37 4.36 -4.50
CA PRO A 431 -42.95 4.75 -3.21
C PRO A 431 -44.17 3.92 -2.74
N SER A 432 -44.81 3.20 -3.66
CA SER A 432 -45.94 2.31 -3.37
C SER A 432 -45.53 0.86 -3.06
N ALA A 433 -44.24 0.56 -3.06
CA ALA A 433 -43.73 -0.79 -2.80
C ALA A 433 -43.71 -1.10 -1.31
N ASN A 434 -44.13 -2.32 -0.95
CA ASN A 434 -43.92 -2.85 0.39
C ASN A 434 -42.52 -3.45 0.51
N PHE A 435 -41.85 -3.20 1.63
CA PHE A 435 -40.55 -3.77 1.96
C PHE A 435 -40.60 -4.46 3.32
N PHE A 436 -40.07 -5.67 3.41
CA PHE A 436 -40.04 -6.50 4.60
C PHE A 436 -38.59 -6.72 5.01
N LYS A 437 -38.20 -6.26 6.20
CA LYS A 437 -36.84 -6.44 6.72
C LYS A 437 -36.60 -7.77 7.41
N ASP A 438 -37.67 -8.44 7.82
CA ASP A 438 -37.58 -9.65 8.61
C ASP A 438 -36.94 -10.77 7.78
N ARG A 439 -36.03 -11.53 8.41
CA ARG A 439 -35.31 -12.65 7.80
C ARG A 439 -35.71 -13.88 8.59
N GLU A 440 -36.50 -14.76 7.98
CA GLU A 440 -36.92 -15.97 8.67
C GLU A 440 -35.71 -16.91 8.80
N ALA A 441 -34.99 -17.15 7.69
CA ALA A 441 -33.76 -17.94 7.62
C ALA A 441 -33.77 -19.20 8.52
N GLN A 442 -34.92 -19.89 8.60
CA GLN A 442 -35.18 -20.89 9.63
C GLN A 442 -34.18 -22.05 9.57
N GLU A 443 -33.98 -22.63 8.39
CA GLU A 443 -33.07 -23.77 8.18
C GLU A 443 -31.61 -23.42 8.55
N TRP A 444 -31.21 -22.17 8.34
CA TRP A 444 -29.88 -21.68 8.72
C TRP A 444 -29.74 -21.63 10.25
N HIS A 445 -30.71 -21.06 10.96
CA HIS A 445 -30.71 -21.01 12.42
C HIS A 445 -30.75 -22.39 13.06
N GLU A 446 -31.54 -23.32 12.51
CA GLU A 446 -31.57 -24.72 12.94
C GLU A 446 -30.21 -25.40 12.74
N THR A 447 -29.54 -25.13 11.61
CA THR A 447 -28.20 -25.65 11.33
C THR A 447 -27.16 -25.12 12.31
N LEU A 448 -27.21 -23.83 12.65
CA LEU A 448 -26.33 -23.24 13.66
C LEU A 448 -26.57 -23.82 15.06
N ALA A 449 -27.83 -24.04 15.44
CA ALA A 449 -28.18 -24.67 16.71
C ALA A 449 -27.60 -26.09 16.81
N ARG A 450 -27.79 -26.92 15.77
CA ARG A 450 -27.21 -28.28 15.72
C ARG A 450 -25.69 -28.28 15.80
N ARG A 451 -25.01 -27.38 15.07
CA ARG A 451 -23.55 -27.24 15.13
C ARG A 451 -23.05 -26.82 16.50
N ARG A 452 -23.79 -25.96 17.22
CA ARG A 452 -23.46 -25.58 18.61
C ARG A 452 -23.61 -26.77 19.55
N GLU A 453 -24.69 -27.54 19.43
CA GLU A 453 -24.88 -28.76 20.22
C GLU A 453 -23.76 -29.78 19.96
N GLU A 454 -23.39 -30.02 18.70
CA GLU A 454 -22.27 -30.90 18.32
C GLU A 454 -20.93 -30.41 18.89
N ALA A 455 -20.66 -29.10 18.80
CA ALA A 455 -19.45 -28.51 19.37
C ALA A 455 -19.41 -28.63 20.90
N ASP A 456 -20.54 -28.45 21.58
CA ASP A 456 -20.63 -28.62 23.03
C ASP A 456 -20.48 -30.09 23.45
N VAL A 457 -20.99 -31.04 22.67
CA VAL A 457 -20.72 -32.47 22.89
C VAL A 457 -19.24 -32.77 22.72
N LEU A 458 -18.59 -32.28 21.65
CA LEU A 458 -17.15 -32.45 21.44
C LEU A 458 -16.31 -31.84 22.57
N ARG A 459 -16.65 -30.63 23.04
CA ARG A 459 -16.00 -29.98 24.19
C ARG A 459 -16.13 -30.77 25.48
N ARG A 460 -17.23 -31.51 25.67
CA ARG A 460 -17.43 -32.38 26.86
C ARG A 460 -16.67 -33.70 26.77
N VAL A 461 -16.37 -34.17 25.55
CA VAL A 461 -15.71 -35.46 25.30
C VAL A 461 -14.19 -35.33 25.28
N VAL A 462 -13.65 -34.17 24.92
CA VAL A 462 -12.20 -33.89 24.99
C VAL A 462 -11.87 -33.41 26.40
N PRO A 463 -11.14 -34.18 27.24
CA PRO A 463 -10.64 -33.67 28.50
C PRO A 463 -9.74 -32.47 28.21
N GLU A 464 -9.90 -31.41 29.00
CA GLU A 464 -9.11 -30.19 28.95
C GLU A 464 -7.62 -30.56 29.07
N GLU A 465 -6.94 -30.73 27.94
CA GLU A 465 -5.49 -30.83 27.91
C GLU A 465 -4.98 -29.47 28.38
N VAL A 466 -4.62 -29.42 29.67
CA VAL A 466 -3.88 -28.33 30.28
C VAL A 466 -2.61 -28.18 29.47
N LEU A 467 -2.62 -27.25 28.51
CA LEU A 467 -1.43 -26.86 27.79
C LEU A 467 -0.43 -26.34 28.83
N PRO A 468 0.82 -26.83 28.86
CA PRO A 468 1.79 -26.39 29.85
C PRO A 468 2.00 -24.89 29.70
N GLU A 469 1.85 -24.17 30.82
CA GLU A 469 2.19 -22.76 30.91
C GLU A 469 3.69 -22.62 30.67
N ALA A 470 4.02 -22.04 29.51
CA ALA A 470 5.32 -21.55 29.07
C ALA A 470 6.27 -22.52 28.32
N ILE A 471 6.88 -21.94 27.28
CA ILE A 471 8.26 -22.18 26.86
C ILE A 471 9.06 -20.95 27.27
#